data_AF-A0A418STS8-F1
#
_entry.id   AF-A0A418STS8-F1
#
_cell.length_a   1.000
_cell.length_b   1.000
_cell.length_c   1.000
_cell.angle_alpha   90.00
_cell.angle_beta   90.00
_cell.angle_gamma   90.00
#
_symmetry.space_group_name_H-M   'P 1'
#
loop_
_entity.id
_entity.type
_entity.pdbx_description
1 polymer ?
#
loop_
_entity_poly.entity_id
_entity_poly.type
_entity_poly.pdbx_seq_one_letter_code
_entity_poly.pdbx_strand_id
1 'polypeptide(L)'
;MTPERTAQAIAVKLSGTGNGDMLRSVYDSNDDGKVNAADAADTVPWAGVTGKPSTFPSAAHQHSAADISAGILAAARLPAASVSAPGIVQLSAAVNSTSTTTAATASAVKIAYDLAASKLSKGVTWSQLRGDA
;
A
#
# COMPACT_ATOMS: atom_id res chain seq x y z
N MET A 1 40.46 -75.77 -13.04
CA MET A 1 39.22 -75.06 -13.39
C MET A 1 39.42 -74.54 -14.81
N THR A 2 38.62 -74.95 -15.79
CA THR A 2 38.78 -74.46 -17.16
C THR A 2 38.27 -73.01 -17.26
N PRO A 3 38.79 -72.20 -18.20
CA PRO A 3 38.31 -70.84 -18.43
C PRO A 3 36.78 -70.75 -18.58
N GLU A 4 36.18 -71.76 -19.19
CA GLU A 4 34.72 -71.85 -19.36
C GLU A 4 33.97 -72.02 -18.03
N ARG A 5 34.48 -72.80 -17.08
CA ARG A 5 33.85 -72.94 -15.76
C ARG A 5 33.98 -71.68 -14.93
N THR A 6 35.07 -70.93 -15.10
CA THR A 6 35.25 -69.62 -14.45
C THR A 6 34.28 -68.59 -15.04
N ALA A 7 34.13 -68.54 -16.37
CA ALA A 7 33.18 -67.65 -17.04
C ALA A 7 31.73 -67.96 -16.66
N GLN A 8 31.34 -69.24 -16.64
CA GLN A 8 30.01 -69.67 -16.20
C GLN A 8 29.74 -69.32 -14.73
N ALA A 9 30.72 -69.50 -13.84
CA ALA A 9 30.57 -69.14 -12.43
C ALA A 9 30.45 -67.63 -12.21
N ILE A 10 31.12 -66.81 -13.02
CA ILE A 10 30.97 -65.35 -13.00
C ILE A 10 29.58 -64.95 -13.50
N ALA A 11 29.12 -65.50 -14.63
CA ALA A 11 27.81 -65.23 -15.19
C ALA A 11 26.67 -65.61 -14.22
N VAL A 12 26.78 -66.76 -13.54
CA VAL A 12 25.83 -67.20 -12.51
C VAL A 12 25.84 -66.24 -11.32
N LYS A 13 27.01 -65.79 -10.85
CA LYS A 13 27.11 -64.79 -9.77
C LYS A 13 26.50 -63.44 -10.16
N LEU A 14 26.63 -63.02 -11.42
CA LEU A 14 26.07 -61.77 -11.93
C LEU A 14 24.55 -61.85 -12.19
N SER A 15 24.02 -63.03 -12.51
CA SER A 15 22.58 -63.22 -12.74
C SER A 15 21.71 -63.07 -11.48
N GLY A 16 22.31 -63.18 -10.29
CA GLY A 16 21.63 -63.04 -8.99
C GLY A 16 21.84 -61.67 -8.32
N THR A 17 22.80 -60.88 -8.80
CA THR A 17 22.89 -59.46 -8.44
C THR A 17 21.86 -58.74 -9.28
N GLY A 18 20.60 -58.72 -8.83
CA GLY A 18 19.57 -57.90 -9.45
C GLY A 18 20.16 -56.53 -9.73
N ASN A 19 20.18 -56.12 -11.01
CA ASN A 19 20.67 -54.82 -11.44
C ASN A 19 19.94 -53.79 -10.59
N GLY A 20 20.60 -53.27 -9.54
CA GLY A 20 19.92 -52.68 -8.39
C GLY A 20 18.78 -51.78 -8.83
N ASP A 21 17.56 -52.14 -8.43
CA ASP A 21 16.21 -51.58 -8.63
C ASP A 21 15.83 -50.75 -9.88
N MET A 22 16.74 -50.18 -10.70
CA MET A 22 16.42 -49.40 -11.91
C MET A 22 17.62 -49.36 -12.89
N LEU A 23 17.38 -49.50 -14.20
CA LEU A 23 18.39 -49.28 -15.26
C LEU A 23 18.60 -47.77 -15.50
N ARG A 24 19.82 -47.33 -15.87
CA ARG A 24 20.10 -45.89 -16.13
C ARG A 24 19.16 -45.28 -17.17
N SER A 25 18.82 -46.01 -18.22
CA SER A 25 17.85 -45.58 -19.24
C SER A 25 16.47 -45.20 -18.69
N VAL A 26 16.09 -45.72 -17.51
CA VAL A 26 14.80 -45.48 -16.86
C VAL A 26 14.81 -44.20 -16.03
N TYR A 27 15.94 -43.86 -15.39
CA TYR A 27 16.02 -42.71 -14.48
C TYR A 27 16.85 -41.55 -15.00
N ASP A 28 17.79 -41.75 -15.91
CA ASP A 28 18.70 -40.76 -16.52
C ASP A 28 18.72 -41.05 -18.02
N SER A 29 17.66 -40.58 -18.70
CA SER A 29 17.39 -40.94 -20.10
C SER A 29 18.23 -40.12 -21.08
N ASN A 30 18.84 -39.03 -20.61
CA ASN A 30 19.63 -38.08 -21.38
C ASN A 30 21.14 -38.16 -21.07
N ASP A 31 21.57 -39.05 -20.15
CA ASP A 31 22.97 -39.25 -19.77
C ASP A 31 23.65 -37.97 -19.25
N ASP A 32 22.91 -37.20 -18.45
CA ASP A 32 23.42 -35.96 -17.86
C ASP A 32 23.94 -36.17 -16.42
N GLY A 33 23.83 -37.40 -15.90
CA GLY A 33 24.27 -37.76 -14.56
C GLY A 33 23.29 -37.33 -13.46
N LYS A 34 22.08 -36.87 -13.80
CA LYS A 34 20.98 -36.62 -12.88
C LYS A 34 19.84 -37.60 -13.15
N VAL A 35 19.09 -37.91 -12.09
CA VAL A 35 17.80 -38.57 -12.27
C VAL A 35 16.80 -37.56 -12.85
N ASN A 36 16.07 -37.90 -13.91
CA ASN A 36 15.07 -37.06 -14.59
C ASN A 36 14.05 -36.45 -13.60
N ALA A 37 13.66 -37.21 -12.57
CA ALA A 37 12.75 -36.74 -11.53
C ALA A 37 13.35 -35.60 -10.68
N ALA A 38 14.67 -35.57 -10.51
CA ALA A 38 15.37 -34.47 -9.83
C ALA A 38 15.50 -33.25 -10.76
N ASP A 39 15.68 -33.45 -12.07
CA ASP A 39 15.74 -32.34 -13.03
C ASP A 39 14.39 -31.59 -13.11
N ALA A 40 13.26 -32.31 -12.93
CA ALA A 40 11.94 -31.70 -12.77
C ALA A 40 11.75 -30.89 -11.47
N ALA A 41 12.57 -31.14 -10.44
CA ALA A 41 12.51 -30.43 -9.16
C ALA A 41 13.25 -29.09 -9.17
N ASP A 42 14.17 -28.88 -10.12
CA ASP A 42 14.99 -27.66 -10.22
C ASP A 42 14.18 -26.43 -10.69
N THR A 43 12.97 -26.61 -11.20
CA THR A 43 12.07 -25.50 -11.59
C THR A 43 10.62 -25.86 -11.33
N VAL A 44 10.17 -25.68 -10.08
CA VAL A 44 8.77 -25.88 -9.70
C VAL A 44 7.97 -24.57 -9.82
N PRO A 45 6.82 -24.54 -10.55
CA PRO A 45 5.96 -23.36 -10.62
C PRO A 45 5.38 -22.99 -9.25
N TRP A 46 5.31 -21.69 -8.95
CA TRP A 46 4.76 -21.20 -7.67
C TRP A 46 3.29 -21.62 -7.42
N ALA A 47 2.53 -21.89 -8.48
CA ALA A 47 1.16 -22.37 -8.40
C ALA A 47 1.05 -23.68 -7.58
N GLY A 48 2.03 -24.59 -7.70
CA GLY A 48 2.00 -25.94 -7.10
C GLY A 48 2.65 -26.07 -5.71
N VAL A 49 3.27 -25.02 -5.20
CA VAL A 49 3.91 -25.06 -3.87
C VAL A 49 2.84 -25.11 -2.78
N THR A 50 2.85 -26.11 -1.90
CA THR A 50 1.95 -26.16 -0.74
C THR A 50 2.56 -25.46 0.47
N GLY A 51 1.75 -24.91 1.38
CA GLY A 51 2.25 -24.28 2.62
C GLY A 51 2.95 -22.92 2.44
N LYS A 52 2.74 -22.25 1.30
CA LYS A 52 3.29 -20.92 1.03
C LYS A 52 2.70 -19.85 1.98
N PRO A 53 3.50 -18.86 2.43
CA PRO A 53 3.00 -17.79 3.29
C PRO A 53 1.82 -17.04 2.66
N SER A 54 0.79 -16.78 3.46
CA SER A 54 -0.35 -15.93 3.08
C SER A 54 -0.10 -14.45 3.31
N THR A 55 0.93 -14.12 4.09
CA THR A 55 1.35 -12.75 4.38
C THR A 55 2.83 -12.58 4.08
N PHE A 56 3.12 -11.53 3.31
CA PHE A 56 4.48 -11.06 3.06
C PHE A 56 4.62 -9.73 3.80
N PRO A 57 5.44 -9.64 4.86
CA PRO A 57 5.68 -8.37 5.54
C PRO A 57 6.12 -7.33 4.50
N SER A 58 5.38 -6.23 4.40
CA SER A 58 5.75 -5.15 3.49
C SER A 58 7.08 -4.55 3.94
N ALA A 59 8.00 -4.38 2.99
CA ALA A 59 9.16 -3.54 3.23
C ALA A 59 8.72 -2.09 3.53
N ALA A 60 9.57 -1.34 4.23
CA ALA A 60 9.36 0.09 4.45
C ALA A 60 9.27 0.80 3.09
N HIS A 61 8.24 1.63 2.92
CA HIS A 61 7.99 2.40 1.73
C HIS A 61 7.27 3.69 2.09
N GLN A 62 7.18 4.60 1.12
CA GLN A 62 6.53 5.90 1.28
C GLN A 62 5.20 5.94 0.55
N HIS A 63 4.28 6.73 1.08
CA HIS A 63 3.03 7.09 0.44
C HIS A 63 3.02 8.56 0.05
N SER A 64 2.39 8.87 -1.07
CA SER A 64 2.02 10.24 -1.43
C SER A 64 0.68 10.61 -0.78
N ALA A 65 0.38 11.90 -0.65
CA ALA A 65 -0.94 12.33 -0.16
C ALA A 65 -2.09 11.86 -1.09
N ALA A 66 -1.81 11.62 -2.37
CA ALA A 66 -2.80 11.13 -3.34
C ALA A 66 -3.22 9.67 -3.09
N ASP A 67 -2.42 8.91 -2.34
CA ASP A 67 -2.73 7.51 -2.00
C ASP A 67 -3.86 7.42 -0.97
N ILE A 68 -4.16 8.53 -0.27
CA ILE A 68 -5.21 8.60 0.74
C ILE A 68 -6.52 9.04 0.08
N SER A 69 -7.39 8.06 -0.21
CA SER A 69 -8.69 8.29 -0.89
C SER A 69 -9.91 8.34 0.04
N ALA A 70 -9.75 7.99 1.32
CA ALA A 70 -10.82 8.02 2.31
C ALA A 70 -10.26 8.17 3.74
N GLY A 71 -11.13 8.60 4.67
CA GLY A 71 -10.81 8.72 6.10
C GLY A 71 -10.70 10.16 6.59
N ILE A 72 -10.29 10.32 7.85
CA ILE A 72 -10.12 11.63 8.50
C ILE A 72 -8.62 11.82 8.79
N LEU A 73 -8.05 12.92 8.28
CA LEU A 73 -6.72 13.35 8.69
C LEU A 73 -6.81 14.20 9.95
N ALA A 74 -5.87 14.01 10.87
CA ALA A 74 -5.74 14.88 12.02
C ALA A 74 -5.47 16.32 11.57
N ALA A 75 -6.21 17.29 12.13
CA ALA A 75 -6.08 18.71 11.77
C ALA A 75 -4.64 19.24 11.86
N ALA A 76 -3.83 18.74 12.80
CA ALA A 76 -2.42 19.11 12.97
C ALA A 76 -1.51 18.71 11.78
N ARG A 77 -2.01 17.92 10.82
CA ARG A 77 -1.31 17.54 9.59
C ARG A 77 -1.69 18.41 8.39
N LEU A 78 -2.66 19.31 8.57
CA LEU A 78 -3.06 20.28 7.55
C LEU A 78 -2.50 21.66 7.91
N PRO A 79 -2.10 22.46 6.90
CA PRO A 79 -1.61 23.81 7.15
C PRO A 79 -2.74 24.71 7.69
N ALA A 80 -2.40 25.60 8.62
CA ALA A 80 -3.30 26.65 9.06
C ALA A 80 -3.55 27.65 7.93
N ALA A 81 -4.78 28.15 7.82
CA ALA A 81 -5.10 29.19 6.86
C ALA A 81 -4.42 30.52 7.23
N SER A 82 -4.07 31.29 6.20
CA SER A 82 -3.66 32.68 6.32
C SER A 82 -4.32 33.53 5.24
N VAL A 83 -4.10 34.84 5.27
CA VAL A 83 -4.57 35.75 4.21
C VAL A 83 -3.80 35.59 2.89
N SER A 84 -2.67 34.90 2.91
CA SER A 84 -1.81 34.68 1.73
C SER A 84 -1.74 33.22 1.28
N ALA A 85 -2.18 32.27 2.11
CA ALA A 85 -2.14 30.85 1.82
C ALA A 85 -3.41 30.14 2.33
N PRO A 86 -4.01 29.26 1.53
CA PRO A 86 -5.18 28.49 1.95
C PRO A 86 -4.80 27.46 3.04
N GLY A 87 -5.76 27.13 3.89
CA GLY A 87 -5.59 26.13 4.95
C GLY A 87 -6.87 25.94 5.76
N ILE A 88 -6.74 25.31 6.94
CA ILE A 88 -7.84 25.11 7.87
C ILE A 88 -7.93 26.24 8.90
N VAL A 89 -9.15 26.59 9.33
CA VAL A 89 -9.42 27.62 10.35
C VAL A 89 -10.58 27.19 11.24
N GLN A 90 -10.56 27.60 12.50
CA GLN A 90 -11.70 27.43 13.41
C GLN A 90 -12.70 28.56 13.24
N LEU A 91 -13.99 28.25 13.30
CA LEU A 91 -15.07 29.25 13.16
C LEU A 91 -15.49 29.79 14.53
N SER A 92 -15.77 31.09 14.60
CA SER A 92 -16.26 31.76 15.81
C SER A 92 -17.53 32.55 15.53
N ALA A 93 -18.50 32.44 16.45
CA ALA A 93 -19.74 33.21 16.41
C ALA A 93 -19.65 34.56 17.16
N ALA A 94 -18.49 34.89 17.73
CA ALA A 94 -18.30 36.14 18.46
C ALA A 94 -18.24 37.34 17.50
N VAL A 95 -18.92 38.43 17.87
CA VAL A 95 -18.96 39.70 17.10
C VAL A 95 -17.94 40.73 17.57
N ASN A 96 -17.21 40.44 18.64
CA ASN A 96 -16.21 41.30 19.27
C ASN A 96 -14.84 40.61 19.42
N SER A 97 -14.62 39.51 18.70
CA SER A 97 -13.34 38.78 18.73
C SER A 97 -12.24 39.58 18.06
N THR A 98 -11.06 39.59 18.68
CA THR A 98 -9.82 40.16 18.12
C THR A 98 -8.87 39.09 17.59
N SER A 99 -9.30 37.82 17.58
CA SER A 99 -8.50 36.70 17.11
C SER A 99 -8.14 36.85 15.63
N THR A 100 -6.87 36.63 15.31
CA THR A 100 -6.35 36.57 13.94
C THR A 100 -6.25 35.15 13.39
N THR A 101 -6.66 34.15 14.18
CA THR A 101 -6.52 32.71 13.88
C THR A 101 -7.86 31.99 13.76
N THR A 102 -8.98 32.70 13.97
CA THR A 102 -10.35 32.18 13.80
C THR A 102 -11.10 33.03 12.78
N ALA A 103 -12.02 32.42 12.04
CA ALA A 103 -12.85 33.11 11.07
C ALA A 103 -14.26 33.34 11.63
N ALA A 104 -14.86 34.48 11.30
CA ALA A 104 -16.23 34.80 11.71
C ALA A 104 -17.25 33.92 10.96
N THR A 105 -18.29 33.45 11.66
CA THR A 105 -19.44 32.80 11.02
C THR A 105 -20.34 33.83 10.33
N ALA A 106 -21.11 33.39 9.33
CA ALA A 106 -22.12 34.25 8.69
C ALA A 106 -23.13 34.82 9.71
N SER A 107 -23.45 34.07 10.76
CA SER A 107 -24.32 34.54 11.85
C SER A 107 -23.69 35.71 12.62
N ALA A 108 -22.39 35.66 12.93
CA ALA A 108 -21.69 36.77 13.59
C ALA A 108 -21.69 38.03 12.71
N VAL A 109 -21.39 37.88 11.41
CA VAL A 109 -21.40 38.99 10.45
C VAL A 109 -22.79 39.62 10.34
N LYS A 110 -23.85 38.80 10.30
CA LYS A 110 -25.23 39.29 10.24
C LYS A 110 -25.63 40.08 11.47
N ILE A 111 -25.28 39.60 12.67
CA ILE A 111 -25.56 40.31 13.93
C ILE A 111 -24.87 41.69 13.94
N ALA A 112 -23.61 41.75 13.53
CA ALA A 112 -22.88 43.01 13.44
C ALA A 112 -23.50 43.98 12.42
N TYR A 113 -23.92 43.45 11.26
CA TYR A 113 -24.60 44.24 10.22
C TYR A 113 -25.93 44.81 10.70
N ASP A 114 -26.81 43.98 11.29
CA ASP A 114 -28.11 44.41 11.79
C ASP A 114 -27.95 45.48 12.89
N LEU A 115 -26.97 45.29 13.79
CA LEU A 115 -26.62 46.28 14.79
C LEU A 115 -26.21 47.60 14.13
N ALA A 116 -25.32 47.58 13.13
CA ALA A 116 -24.91 48.79 12.41
C ALA A 116 -26.10 49.48 11.71
N ALA A 117 -26.96 48.70 11.03
CA ALA A 117 -28.15 49.22 10.37
C ALA A 117 -29.13 49.86 11.37
N SER A 118 -29.25 49.33 12.60
CA SER A 118 -30.10 49.91 13.65
C SER A 118 -29.61 51.26 14.18
N LYS A 119 -28.33 51.61 13.98
CA LYS A 119 -27.74 52.89 14.41
C LYS A 119 -27.87 53.99 13.37
N LEU A 120 -28.33 53.67 12.17
CA LEU A 120 -28.56 54.66 11.12
C LEU A 120 -29.73 55.59 11.52
N SER A 121 -29.48 56.90 11.53
CA SER A 121 -30.50 57.91 11.82
C SER A 121 -31.58 57.92 10.73
N LYS A 122 -32.84 58.13 11.13
CA LYS A 122 -33.99 58.12 10.22
C LYS A 122 -33.82 59.22 9.17
N GLY A 123 -33.44 58.84 7.94
CA GLY A 123 -33.24 59.76 6.82
C GLY A 123 -31.80 59.89 6.30
N VAL A 124 -30.80 59.29 6.97
CA VAL A 124 -29.45 59.17 6.42
C VAL A 124 -29.35 57.85 5.67
N THR A 125 -29.01 57.89 4.39
CA THR A 125 -28.76 56.69 3.58
C THR A 125 -27.32 56.22 3.76
N TRP A 126 -27.06 54.93 3.50
CA TRP A 126 -25.69 54.40 3.44
C TRP A 126 -24.82 55.14 2.41
N SER A 127 -25.42 55.73 1.38
CA SER A 127 -24.75 56.58 0.38
C SER A 127 -24.30 57.92 0.98
N GLN A 128 -25.13 58.57 1.79
CA GLN A 128 -24.73 59.79 2.49
C GLN A 128 -23.60 59.56 3.52
N LEU A 129 -23.45 58.34 4.06
CA LEU A 129 -22.38 58.00 5.00
C LEU A 129 -21.04 57.65 4.35
N ARG A 130 -21.03 57.11 3.12
CA ARG A 130 -19.79 56.76 2.41
C ARG A 130 -19.24 57.94 1.59
N GLY A 131 -19.95 59.05 1.54
CA GLY A 131 -19.51 60.27 0.85
C GLY A 131 -19.72 60.25 -0.66
N ASP A 132 -20.63 59.40 -1.17
CA ASP A 132 -21.04 59.34 -2.58
C ASP A 132 -22.16 60.34 -2.94
N ALA A 133 -22.31 61.42 -2.16
CA ALA A 133 -23.27 62.50 -2.39
C ALA A 133 -22.64 63.71 -3.08
#